data_AF-A0A3N5WYT3-F1
#
_entry.id   AF-A0A3N5WYT3-F1
#
_cell.length_a   1.000
_cell.length_b   1.000
_cell.length_c   1.000
_cell.angle_alpha   90.00
_cell.angle_beta   90.00
_cell.angle_gamma   90.00
#
_symmetry.space_group_name_H-M   'P 1'
#
loop_
_entity.id
_entity.type
_entity.pdbx_description
1 polymer ?
#
loop_
_entity_poly.entity_id
_entity_poly.type
_entity_poly.pdbx_seq_one_letter_code
_entity_poly.pdbx_strand_id
1 'polypeptide(L)'
;ERFGISIPDQVVIMFHCGSRGFGHQVATDYLQQFLKVMESRYRIKILDRELACAPFDSPEGRAYFAAMKCGLNMSFANRQVILHRIREVFSQILGRPAEELGLRMVYDVAHNTAKLESHSINGEKKKLLVHRKGSTRAFGPGMEGLPARYRETGQPVIIGGSMETGSYLLAGVPTGAETFFSTAHGSGRTMSRTKARKMWRGEKLQREMEQRGIYVRTASWSGLAEEAGGAYKDIDEVVQASEQAGISKPVVRFLPVGNVKG
;
A
#
# COMPACT_ATOMS: atom_id res chain seq x y z
N GLU A 1 -17.91 3.17 -12.38
CA GLU A 1 -19.03 3.69 -11.57
C GLU A 1 -19.10 3.19 -10.13
N ARG A 2 -19.23 1.88 -9.84
CA ARG A 2 -19.43 1.39 -8.45
C ARG A 2 -18.31 1.74 -7.45
N PHE A 3 -17.09 2.01 -7.93
CA PHE A 3 -15.99 2.52 -7.11
C PHE A 3 -15.98 4.05 -6.93
N GLY A 4 -17.04 4.76 -7.36
CA GLY A 4 -17.14 6.21 -7.26
C GLY A 4 -16.32 6.97 -8.30
N ILE A 5 -15.81 6.28 -9.33
CA ILE A 5 -15.22 6.87 -10.53
C ILE A 5 -16.27 6.75 -11.64
N SER A 6 -16.86 7.88 -12.03
CA SER A 6 -18.08 7.92 -12.86
C SER A 6 -18.07 8.97 -13.98
N ILE A 7 -17.08 9.85 -14.02
CA ILE A 7 -16.96 10.85 -15.10
C ILE A 7 -15.55 10.83 -15.70
N PRO A 8 -15.39 11.21 -16.99
CA PRO A 8 -14.08 11.48 -17.57
C PRO A 8 -13.31 12.52 -16.76
N ASP A 9 -11.98 12.37 -16.71
CA ASP A 9 -11.07 13.31 -16.06
C ASP A 9 -11.40 13.64 -14.58
N GLN A 10 -12.08 12.70 -13.91
CA GLN A 10 -12.41 12.86 -12.48
C GLN A 10 -11.14 12.98 -11.65
N VAL A 11 -10.99 14.12 -10.97
CA VAL A 11 -9.87 14.35 -10.04
C VAL A 11 -10.05 13.48 -8.80
N VAL A 12 -9.03 12.69 -8.49
CA VAL A 12 -8.96 11.88 -7.27
C VAL A 12 -7.74 12.24 -6.46
N ILE A 13 -7.81 11.96 -5.16
CA ILE A 13 -6.70 12.20 -4.24
C ILE A 13 -6.22 10.86 -3.71
N MET A 14 -4.95 10.56 -3.98
CA MET A 14 -4.25 9.41 -3.42
C MET A 14 -3.20 9.90 -2.43
N PHE A 15 -3.17 9.31 -1.24
CA PHE A 15 -2.14 9.58 -0.26
C PHE A 15 -1.63 8.27 0.33
N HIS A 16 -0.32 8.16 0.45
CA HIS A 16 0.38 6.95 0.85
C HIS A 16 1.24 7.24 2.06
N CYS A 17 0.86 6.67 3.20
CA CYS A 17 1.65 6.75 4.42
C CYS A 17 1.41 5.53 5.32
N GLY A 18 2.36 5.28 6.21
CA GLY A 18 2.30 4.20 7.18
C GLY A 18 2.19 4.69 8.63
N SER A 19 2.62 3.83 9.55
CA SER A 19 2.68 4.04 11.00
C SER A 19 3.76 5.01 11.48
N ARG A 20 4.44 5.71 10.56
CA ARG A 20 5.62 6.55 10.85
C ARG A 20 6.68 5.75 11.62
N GLY A 21 7.44 6.40 12.51
CA GLY A 21 8.49 5.76 13.31
C GLY A 21 7.96 4.69 14.29
N PHE A 22 6.70 4.75 14.70
CA PHE A 22 6.14 3.83 15.69
C PHE A 22 6.19 2.36 15.22
N GLY A 23 5.64 2.06 14.05
CA GLY A 23 5.67 0.69 13.54
C GLY A 23 7.07 0.20 13.14
N HIS A 24 7.96 1.12 12.76
CA HIS A 24 9.38 0.80 12.55
C HIS A 24 10.02 0.33 13.86
N GLN A 25 9.81 1.06 14.96
CA GLN A 25 10.36 0.69 16.26
C GLN A 25 9.80 -0.64 16.75
N VAL A 26 8.48 -0.85 16.64
CA VAL A 26 7.85 -2.15 16.96
C VAL A 26 8.51 -3.30 16.18
N ALA A 27 8.74 -3.13 14.87
CA ALA A 27 9.39 -4.18 14.09
C ALA A 27 10.83 -4.45 14.57
N THR A 28 11.61 -3.41 14.84
CA THR A 28 12.98 -3.53 15.36
C THR A 28 13.03 -4.26 16.70
N ASP A 29 12.16 -3.89 17.65
CA ASP A 29 12.15 -4.46 19.00
C ASP A 29 11.86 -5.97 18.95
N TYR A 30 10.86 -6.38 18.17
CA TYR A 30 10.50 -7.80 18.07
C TYR A 30 11.45 -8.61 17.21
N LEU A 31 12.12 -8.01 16.22
CA LEU A 31 13.21 -8.68 15.50
C LEU A 31 14.35 -9.06 16.46
N GLN A 32 14.75 -8.13 17.33
CA GLN A 32 15.77 -8.39 18.36
C GLN A 32 15.30 -9.42 19.39
N GLN A 33 14.02 -9.42 19.74
CA GLN A 33 13.46 -10.43 20.64
C GLN A 33 13.46 -11.83 19.99
N PHE A 34 13.01 -11.94 18.74
CA PHE A 34 12.98 -13.22 18.02
C PHE A 34 14.37 -13.80 17.85
N LEU A 35 15.38 -12.99 17.48
CA LEU A 35 16.77 -13.45 17.39
C LEU A 35 17.30 -14.09 18.67
N LYS A 36 16.81 -13.70 19.86
CA LYS A 36 17.24 -14.27 21.15
C LYS A 36 16.59 -15.61 21.47
N VAL A 37 15.35 -15.85 21.00
CA VAL A 37 14.52 -17.00 21.42
C VAL A 37 14.34 -18.06 20.32
N MET A 38 14.49 -17.68 19.06
CA MET A 38 14.16 -18.52 17.92
C MET A 38 14.91 -19.87 17.92
N GLU A 39 16.22 -19.86 18.10
CA GLU A 39 17.01 -21.10 18.17
C GLU A 39 16.98 -21.70 19.59
N SER A 40 17.28 -20.89 20.61
CA SER A 40 17.45 -21.35 21.99
C SER A 40 16.19 -21.94 22.60
N ARG A 41 15.02 -21.37 22.32
CA ARG A 41 13.72 -21.77 22.88
C ARG A 41 12.89 -22.59 21.89
N TYR A 42 12.86 -22.17 20.63
CA TYR A 42 11.97 -22.77 19.62
C TYR A 42 12.67 -23.75 18.67
N ARG A 43 14.00 -23.91 18.78
CA ARG A 43 14.80 -24.81 17.93
C ARG A 43 14.63 -24.53 16.43
N ILE A 44 14.24 -23.30 16.07
CA ILE A 44 14.13 -22.85 14.69
C ILE A 44 15.50 -22.38 14.24
N LYS A 45 16.10 -23.09 13.27
CA LYS A 45 17.36 -22.71 12.64
C LYS A 45 17.07 -22.15 11.25
N ILE A 46 17.56 -20.93 11.01
CA ILE A 46 17.44 -20.25 9.72
C ILE A 46 18.83 -19.89 9.21
N LEU A 47 19.00 -19.89 7.89
CA LEU A 47 20.26 -19.55 7.25
C LEU A 47 20.51 -18.04 7.20
N ASP A 48 19.44 -17.24 7.27
CA ASP A 48 19.49 -15.79 7.20
C ASP A 48 18.88 -15.19 8.45
N ARG A 49 19.65 -14.37 9.18
CA ARG A 49 19.20 -13.70 10.40
C ARG A 49 18.05 -12.72 10.15
N GLU A 50 17.90 -12.21 8.92
CA GLU A 50 16.79 -11.33 8.54
C GLU A 50 15.43 -12.07 8.49
N LEU A 51 15.43 -13.41 8.54
CA LEU A 51 14.23 -14.24 8.63
C LEU A 51 13.84 -14.59 10.08
N ALA A 52 14.30 -13.83 11.07
CA ALA A 52 14.02 -14.09 12.48
C ALA A 52 12.51 -14.18 12.77
N CYS A 53 12.11 -15.26 13.45
CA CYS A 53 10.70 -15.57 13.68
C CYS A 53 10.47 -16.33 15.00
N ALA A 54 9.20 -16.48 15.35
CA ALA A 54 8.75 -17.32 16.47
C ALA A 54 7.42 -18.01 16.10
N PRO A 55 7.08 -19.15 16.72
CA PRO A 55 5.76 -19.76 16.55
C PRO A 55 4.65 -18.75 16.87
N PHE A 56 3.59 -18.71 16.06
CA PHE A 56 2.55 -17.69 16.20
C PHE A 56 1.88 -17.69 17.58
N ASP A 57 1.64 -18.87 18.15
CA ASP A 57 1.00 -19.03 19.45
C ASP A 57 1.99 -18.99 20.63
N SER A 58 3.27 -18.69 20.39
CA SER A 58 4.23 -18.44 21.45
C SER A 58 3.96 -17.09 22.14
N PRO A 59 4.43 -16.88 23.39
CA PRO A 59 4.30 -15.58 24.06
C PRO A 59 4.82 -14.41 23.22
N GLU A 60 5.98 -14.56 22.58
CA GLU A 60 6.61 -13.55 21.72
C GLU A 60 5.85 -13.37 20.41
N GLY A 61 5.38 -14.46 19.77
CA GLY A 61 4.58 -14.39 18.55
C GLY A 61 3.24 -13.65 18.76
N ARG A 62 2.55 -13.95 19.86
CA ARG A 62 1.30 -13.29 20.25
C ARG A 62 1.51 -11.84 20.64
N ALA A 63 2.58 -11.54 21.38
CA ALA A 63 2.95 -10.17 21.77
C ALA A 63 3.29 -9.34 20.52
N TYR A 64 4.09 -9.86 19.59
CA TYR A 64 4.39 -9.19 18.34
C TYR A 64 3.13 -8.92 17.53
N PHE A 65 2.26 -9.92 17.37
CA PHE A 65 1.02 -9.74 16.63
C PHE A 65 0.12 -8.66 17.25
N ALA A 66 0.07 -8.56 18.57
CA ALA A 66 -0.62 -7.47 19.26
C ALA A 66 0.02 -6.11 18.98
N ALA A 67 1.34 -6.00 19.09
CA ALA A 67 2.07 -4.75 18.83
C ALA A 67 1.98 -4.31 17.35
N MET A 68 2.06 -5.26 16.41
CA MET A 68 1.86 -5.01 14.98
C MET A 68 0.46 -4.46 14.69
N LYS A 69 -0.58 -4.97 15.37
CA LYS A 69 -1.94 -4.39 15.26
C LYS A 69 -1.98 -2.95 15.77
N CYS A 70 -1.26 -2.61 16.84
CA CYS A 70 -1.13 -1.21 17.27
C CYS A 70 -0.46 -0.35 16.18
N GLY A 71 0.58 -0.87 15.51
CA GLY A 71 1.20 -0.21 14.36
C GLY A 71 0.22 0.04 13.21
N LEU A 72 -0.64 -0.94 12.90
CA LEU A 72 -1.70 -0.80 11.89
C LEU A 72 -2.74 0.24 12.31
N ASN A 73 -3.22 0.21 13.55
CA ASN A 73 -4.18 1.18 14.09
C ASN A 73 -3.63 2.61 14.02
N MET A 74 -2.37 2.79 14.40
CA MET A 74 -1.68 4.09 14.25
C MET A 74 -1.63 4.53 12.78
N SER A 75 -1.39 3.60 11.84
CA SER A 75 -1.38 3.92 10.42
C SER A 75 -2.76 4.35 9.90
N PHE A 76 -3.84 3.71 10.35
CA PHE A 76 -5.21 4.10 9.99
C PHE A 76 -5.59 5.45 10.59
N ALA A 77 -5.27 5.68 11.87
CA ALA A 77 -5.48 6.97 12.52
C ALA A 77 -4.74 8.10 11.78
N ASN A 78 -3.47 7.87 11.42
CA ASN A 78 -2.68 8.83 10.65
C ASN A 78 -3.34 9.16 9.29
N ARG A 79 -3.79 8.14 8.55
CA ARG A 79 -4.49 8.34 7.27
C ARG A 79 -5.83 9.05 7.43
N GLN A 80 -6.56 8.78 8.51
CA GLN A 80 -7.83 9.45 8.79
C GLN A 80 -7.64 10.94 9.10
N VAL A 81 -6.60 11.31 9.86
CA VAL A 81 -6.25 12.72 10.11
C VAL A 81 -5.86 13.42 8.81
N ILE A 82 -5.05 12.77 7.96
CA ILE A 82 -4.69 13.31 6.65
C ILE A 82 -5.92 13.53 5.78
N LEU A 83 -6.83 12.55 5.71
CA LEU A 83 -8.10 12.68 4.98
C LEU A 83 -8.92 13.88 5.47
N HIS A 84 -8.99 14.09 6.79
CA HIS A 84 -9.69 15.23 7.35
C HIS A 84 -9.03 16.56 6.94
N ARG A 85 -7.69 16.68 7.04
CA ARG A 85 -6.97 17.88 6.60
C ARG A 85 -7.12 18.16 5.10
N ILE A 86 -7.12 17.12 4.26
CA ILE A 86 -7.40 17.26 2.83
C ILE A 86 -8.77 17.89 2.62
N ARG A 87 -9.80 17.40 3.32
CA ARG A 87 -11.16 17.95 3.21
C ARG A 87 -11.23 19.40 3.63
N GLU A 88 -10.60 19.79 4.74
CA GLU A 88 -10.53 21.18 5.18
C GLU A 88 -9.88 22.10 4.12
N VAL A 89 -8.71 21.71 3.61
CA VAL A 89 -7.97 22.51 2.61
C VAL A 89 -8.78 22.69 1.34
N PHE A 90 -9.36 21.61 0.80
CA PHE A 90 -10.18 21.71 -0.41
C PHE A 90 -11.45 22.52 -0.19
N SER A 91 -12.07 22.40 0.99
CA SER A 91 -13.28 23.17 1.31
C SER A 91 -12.98 24.66 1.42
N GLN A 92 -11.85 25.01 2.04
CA GLN A 92 -11.39 26.39 2.16
C GLN A 92 -11.04 27.01 0.81
N ILE A 93 -10.33 26.29 -0.06
CA ILE A 93 -9.90 26.80 -1.38
C ILE A 93 -11.08 26.94 -2.34
N LEU A 94 -12.01 25.98 -2.34
CA LEU A 94 -13.13 25.95 -3.30
C LEU A 94 -14.42 26.59 -2.76
N GLY A 95 -14.43 27.04 -1.51
CA GLY A 95 -15.58 27.71 -0.89
C GLY A 95 -16.82 26.84 -0.73
N ARG A 96 -16.65 25.51 -0.65
CA ARG A 96 -17.76 24.54 -0.59
C ARG A 96 -17.45 23.42 0.41
N PRO A 97 -18.44 22.87 1.13
CA PRO A 97 -18.22 21.71 2.00
C PRO A 97 -17.66 20.49 1.23
N ALA A 98 -16.79 19.73 1.88
CA ALA A 98 -16.15 18.55 1.30
C ALA A 98 -17.16 17.49 0.80
N GLU A 99 -18.32 17.39 1.45
CA GLU A 99 -19.42 16.51 1.10
C GLU A 99 -20.02 16.87 -0.27
N GLU A 100 -20.19 18.17 -0.52
CA GLU A 100 -20.69 18.69 -1.80
C GLU A 100 -19.66 18.59 -2.93
N LEU A 101 -18.38 18.70 -2.57
CA LEU A 101 -17.26 18.42 -3.47
C LEU A 101 -17.11 16.92 -3.78
N GLY A 102 -17.90 16.06 -3.12
CA GLY A 102 -17.85 14.62 -3.34
C GLY A 102 -16.58 13.95 -2.82
N LEU A 103 -15.87 14.54 -1.86
CA LEU A 103 -14.62 14.03 -1.28
C LEU A 103 -14.86 12.82 -0.35
N ARG A 104 -15.29 11.72 -0.95
CA ARG A 104 -15.60 10.44 -0.30
C ARG A 104 -14.42 9.49 -0.46
N MET A 105 -14.10 8.76 0.60
CA MET A 105 -13.06 7.73 0.56
C MET A 105 -13.54 6.54 -0.28
N VAL A 106 -12.81 6.22 -1.35
CA VAL A 106 -13.06 5.01 -2.15
C VAL A 106 -12.67 3.78 -1.34
N TYR A 107 -11.42 3.71 -0.89
CA TYR A 107 -10.91 2.61 -0.08
C TYR A 107 -9.63 3.01 0.65
N ASP A 108 -9.32 2.30 1.74
CA ASP A 108 -8.05 2.38 2.48
C ASP A 108 -7.50 0.96 2.59
N VAL A 109 -6.24 0.76 2.17
CA VAL A 109 -5.61 -0.54 2.18
C VAL A 109 -4.18 -0.50 2.73
N ALA A 110 -3.84 -1.51 3.54
CA ALA A 110 -2.49 -1.75 4.03
C ALA A 110 -1.77 -2.77 3.14
N HIS A 111 -0.47 -2.57 2.92
CA HIS A 111 0.38 -3.48 2.13
C HIS A 111 1.61 -4.01 2.90
N ASN A 112 1.74 -3.63 4.18
CA ASN A 112 2.70 -4.17 5.13
C ASN A 112 1.93 -4.60 6.38
N THR A 113 1.53 -5.86 6.46
CA THR A 113 0.63 -6.38 7.49
C THR A 113 0.72 -7.91 7.58
N ALA A 114 0.35 -8.48 8.72
CA ALA A 114 0.00 -9.89 8.84
C ALA A 114 -1.45 -10.01 9.34
N LYS A 115 -2.25 -10.87 8.72
CA LYS A 115 -3.67 -11.04 9.06
C LYS A 115 -4.05 -12.50 9.23
N LEU A 116 -4.87 -12.79 10.23
CA LEU A 116 -5.53 -14.08 10.36
C LEU A 116 -6.68 -14.14 9.36
N GLU A 117 -6.58 -15.04 8.39
CA GLU A 117 -7.54 -15.20 7.30
C GLU A 117 -7.92 -16.67 7.14
N SER A 118 -9.12 -16.94 6.65
CA SER A 118 -9.55 -18.30 6.32
C SER A 118 -9.42 -18.52 4.82
N HIS A 119 -8.68 -19.54 4.41
CA HIS A 119 -8.44 -19.89 3.02
C HIS A 119 -8.62 -21.40 2.81
N SER A 120 -8.98 -21.83 1.59
CA SER A 120 -9.04 -23.25 1.26
C SER A 120 -7.64 -23.74 0.84
N ILE A 121 -7.15 -24.80 1.47
CA ILE A 121 -5.89 -25.48 1.15
C ILE A 121 -6.21 -26.95 0.92
N ASN A 122 -5.99 -27.44 -0.30
CA ASN A 122 -6.31 -28.81 -0.70
C ASN A 122 -7.78 -29.19 -0.41
N GLY A 123 -8.71 -28.25 -0.62
CA GLY A 123 -10.14 -28.43 -0.37
C GLY A 123 -10.58 -28.17 1.08
N GLU A 124 -9.65 -28.05 2.03
CA GLU A 124 -9.97 -27.81 3.45
C GLU A 124 -9.86 -26.34 3.83
N LYS A 125 -10.84 -25.82 4.57
CA LYS A 125 -10.78 -24.47 5.13
C LYS A 125 -9.77 -24.43 6.28
N LYS A 126 -8.68 -23.67 6.11
CA LYS A 126 -7.64 -23.46 7.13
C LYS A 126 -7.56 -22.00 7.54
N LYS A 127 -7.27 -21.76 8.81
CA LYS A 127 -6.97 -20.43 9.35
C LYS A 127 -5.48 -20.20 9.27
N LEU A 128 -5.06 -19.18 8.53
CA LEU A 128 -3.67 -18.88 8.23
C LEU A 128 -3.31 -17.47 8.71
N LEU A 129 -2.07 -17.29 9.16
CA LEU A 129 -1.49 -15.96 9.32
C LEU A 129 -0.82 -15.54 8.01
N VAL A 130 -1.54 -14.79 7.19
CA VAL A 130 -1.06 -14.32 5.88
C VAL A 130 -0.20 -13.07 6.07
N HIS A 131 1.10 -13.19 5.77
CA HIS A 131 2.06 -12.10 5.81
C HIS A 131 2.11 -11.41 4.45
N ARG A 132 1.90 -10.09 4.44
CA ARG A 132 1.99 -9.24 3.25
C ARG A 132 3.03 -8.15 3.51
N LYS A 133 4.10 -8.15 2.73
CA LYS A 133 5.15 -7.13 2.73
C LYS A 133 5.33 -6.65 1.30
N GLY A 134 4.94 -5.41 1.02
CA GLY A 134 4.87 -4.93 -0.35
C GLY A 134 3.83 -5.69 -1.20
N SER A 135 2.73 -6.15 -0.59
CA SER A 135 1.61 -6.78 -1.29
C SER A 135 0.29 -6.41 -0.65
N THR A 136 -0.77 -6.38 -1.45
CA THR A 136 -2.08 -5.85 -1.06
C THR A 136 -3.12 -6.97 -1.06
N ARG A 137 -4.01 -6.99 -0.07
CA ARG A 137 -5.17 -7.90 -0.08
C ARG A 137 -6.10 -7.54 -1.25
N ALA A 138 -6.61 -8.53 -1.96
CA ALA A 138 -7.43 -8.40 -3.17
C ALA A 138 -8.60 -9.39 -3.16
N PHE A 139 -9.44 -9.33 -2.13
CA PHE A 139 -10.60 -10.21 -2.00
C PHE A 139 -11.55 -10.09 -3.21
N GLY A 140 -11.92 -11.23 -3.78
CA GLY A 140 -12.87 -11.32 -4.89
C GLY A 140 -14.31 -11.05 -4.47
N PRO A 141 -15.24 -10.89 -5.43
CA PRO A 141 -16.66 -10.73 -5.18
C PRO A 141 -17.23 -11.79 -4.22
N GLY A 142 -18.19 -11.40 -3.39
CA GLY A 142 -18.91 -12.27 -2.46
C GLY A 142 -18.16 -12.61 -1.18
N MET A 143 -16.85 -12.31 -1.09
CA MET A 143 -16.05 -12.67 0.08
C MET A 143 -16.47 -11.92 1.36
N GLU A 144 -16.40 -12.63 2.48
CA GLU A 144 -16.66 -12.07 3.80
C GLU A 144 -15.66 -10.95 4.14
N GLY A 145 -16.16 -9.88 4.78
CA GLY A 145 -15.37 -8.71 5.13
C GLY A 145 -15.22 -7.66 4.02
N LEU A 146 -15.82 -7.87 2.84
CA LEU A 146 -16.02 -6.80 1.87
C LEU A 146 -17.13 -5.83 2.32
N PRO A 147 -16.91 -4.50 2.23
CA PRO A 147 -17.99 -3.54 2.37
C PRO A 147 -19.12 -3.83 1.37
N ALA A 148 -20.37 -3.59 1.77
CA ALA A 148 -21.55 -3.93 0.98
C ALA A 148 -21.50 -3.39 -0.47
N ARG A 149 -21.04 -2.14 -0.65
CA ARG A 149 -20.87 -1.51 -1.96
C ARG A 149 -19.94 -2.28 -2.92
N TYR A 150 -18.97 -3.01 -2.39
CA TYR A 150 -17.95 -3.71 -3.16
C TYR A 150 -18.15 -5.22 -3.21
N ARG A 151 -19.24 -5.71 -2.61
CA ARG A 151 -19.52 -7.15 -2.52
C ARG A 151 -19.61 -7.81 -3.90
N GLU A 152 -20.21 -7.14 -4.89
CA GLU A 152 -20.34 -7.69 -6.24
C GLU A 152 -19.14 -7.41 -7.15
N THR A 153 -18.35 -6.38 -6.84
CA THR A 153 -17.23 -5.97 -7.69
C THR A 153 -15.88 -6.55 -7.25
N GLY A 154 -15.82 -7.07 -6.03
CA GLY A 154 -14.56 -7.37 -5.37
C GLY A 154 -13.94 -6.14 -4.72
N GLN A 155 -12.90 -6.37 -3.93
CA GLN A 155 -12.22 -5.34 -3.16
C GLN A 155 -11.52 -4.34 -4.09
N PRO A 156 -11.64 -3.02 -3.85
CA PRO A 156 -10.74 -2.06 -4.46
C PRO A 156 -9.29 -2.32 -4.04
N VAL A 157 -8.38 -2.26 -5.01
CA VAL A 157 -6.93 -2.42 -4.83
C VAL A 157 -6.26 -1.20 -5.41
N ILE A 158 -5.52 -0.47 -4.59
CA ILE A 158 -4.84 0.76 -4.99
C ILE A 158 -3.38 0.43 -5.25
N ILE A 159 -2.91 0.68 -6.47
CA ILE A 159 -1.54 0.38 -6.91
C ILE A 159 -0.84 1.70 -7.25
N GLY A 160 0.19 2.06 -6.49
CA GLY A 160 0.98 3.28 -6.72
C GLY A 160 2.12 3.06 -7.71
N GLY A 161 2.22 3.88 -8.74
CA GLY A 161 3.42 3.93 -9.59
C GLY A 161 4.46 4.89 -9.00
N SER A 162 4.91 5.84 -9.81
CA SER A 162 5.79 6.93 -9.37
C SER A 162 5.04 8.27 -9.42
N MET A 163 5.69 9.32 -8.91
CA MET A 163 5.19 10.69 -9.03
C MET A 163 5.05 11.18 -10.49
N GLU A 164 5.63 10.47 -11.46
CA GLU A 164 5.62 10.79 -12.88
C GLU A 164 4.69 9.90 -13.73
N THR A 165 4.52 8.64 -13.34
CA THR A 165 3.86 7.61 -14.16
C THR A 165 2.40 7.36 -13.78
N GLY A 166 1.99 7.82 -12.60
CA GLY A 166 0.62 7.68 -12.12
C GLY A 166 0.37 6.40 -11.32
N SER A 167 -0.88 5.99 -11.27
CA SER A 167 -1.36 4.93 -10.38
C SER A 167 -2.53 4.19 -11.01
N TYR A 168 -2.93 3.08 -10.40
CA TYR A 168 -4.11 2.33 -10.81
C TYR A 168 -5.06 2.03 -9.65
N LEU A 169 -6.35 1.94 -9.98
CA LEU A 169 -7.34 1.21 -9.21
C LEU A 169 -7.61 -0.12 -9.90
N LEU A 170 -7.47 -1.20 -9.15
CA LEU A 170 -7.79 -2.56 -9.54
C LEU A 170 -8.94 -3.08 -8.67
N ALA A 171 -9.50 -4.23 -9.04
CA ALA A 171 -10.45 -5.01 -8.26
C ALA A 171 -9.89 -6.40 -7.95
N GLY A 172 -10.16 -6.91 -6.75
CA GLY A 172 -9.96 -8.31 -6.43
C GLY A 172 -10.87 -9.22 -7.26
N VAL A 173 -10.40 -10.43 -7.56
CA VAL A 173 -11.08 -11.38 -8.45
C VAL A 173 -11.25 -12.75 -7.79
N PRO A 174 -12.24 -13.58 -8.20
CA PRO A 174 -12.46 -14.91 -7.62
C PRO A 174 -11.24 -15.84 -7.75
N THR A 175 -10.49 -15.70 -8.85
CA THR A 175 -9.30 -16.50 -9.17
C THR A 175 -8.08 -16.17 -8.31
N GLY A 176 -8.14 -15.14 -7.46
CA GLY A 176 -7.03 -14.75 -6.57
C GLY A 176 -6.73 -15.73 -5.43
N ALA A 177 -7.42 -16.87 -5.35
CA ALA A 177 -7.24 -17.85 -4.27
C ALA A 177 -5.80 -18.39 -4.19
N GLU A 178 -5.12 -18.56 -5.33
CA GLU A 178 -3.74 -19.08 -5.40
C GLU A 178 -2.71 -18.20 -4.67
N THR A 179 -3.01 -16.92 -4.49
CA THR A 179 -2.15 -15.96 -3.79
C THR A 179 -2.71 -15.55 -2.42
N PHE A 180 -3.63 -16.34 -1.85
CA PHE A 180 -4.38 -15.98 -0.64
C PHE A 180 -5.08 -14.62 -0.81
N PHE A 181 -5.62 -14.39 -2.01
CA PHE A 181 -6.22 -13.14 -2.44
C PHE A 181 -5.28 -11.96 -2.19
N SER A 182 -4.08 -12.04 -2.75
CA SER A 182 -3.06 -10.99 -2.67
C SER A 182 -2.59 -10.57 -4.05
N THR A 183 -2.28 -9.29 -4.21
CA THR A 183 -1.75 -8.72 -5.45
C THR A 183 -0.63 -7.72 -5.13
N ALA A 184 -0.09 -7.06 -6.15
CA ALA A 184 0.93 -6.02 -6.01
C ALA A 184 0.46 -4.86 -5.11
N HIS A 185 1.40 -3.99 -4.72
CA HIS A 185 1.10 -2.73 -4.01
C HIS A 185 1.52 -1.49 -4.81
N GLY A 186 2.49 -1.65 -5.70
CA GLY A 186 3.06 -0.58 -6.50
C GLY A 186 4.12 -1.12 -7.46
N SER A 187 4.72 -0.23 -8.24
CA SER A 187 5.73 -0.58 -9.25
C SER A 187 6.97 -1.26 -8.66
N GLY A 188 7.35 -0.86 -7.45
CA GLY A 188 8.57 -1.34 -6.80
C GLY A 188 9.83 -0.70 -7.39
N ARG A 189 10.87 -0.60 -6.57
CA ARG A 189 12.11 0.08 -6.95
C ARG A 189 13.01 -0.85 -7.76
N THR A 190 13.67 -0.29 -8.78
CA THR A 190 14.72 -0.96 -9.56
C THR A 190 16.12 -0.65 -9.03
N MET A 191 16.23 0.31 -8.09
CA MET A 191 17.50 0.76 -7.55
C MET A 191 17.40 1.34 -6.13
N SER A 192 18.56 1.38 -5.46
CA SER A 192 18.68 1.98 -4.15
C SER A 192 18.44 3.50 -4.20
N ARG A 193 17.98 4.03 -3.08
CA ARG A 193 17.81 5.47 -2.86
C ARG A 193 19.12 6.25 -3.06
N THR A 194 20.23 5.71 -2.55
CA THR A 194 21.56 6.29 -2.71
C THR A 194 21.97 6.38 -4.17
N LYS A 195 21.68 5.35 -4.98
CA LYS A 195 21.97 5.38 -6.43
C LYS A 195 21.10 6.44 -7.13
N ALA A 196 19.82 6.51 -6.80
CA ALA A 196 18.91 7.50 -7.36
C ALA A 196 19.35 8.95 -7.08
N ARG A 197 19.72 9.27 -5.83
CA ARG A 197 20.24 10.61 -5.46
C ARG A 197 21.48 11.04 -6.24
N LYS A 198 22.30 10.08 -6.70
CA LYS A 198 23.49 10.37 -7.51
C LYS A 198 23.14 10.61 -8.98
N MET A 199 22.05 10.02 -9.48
CA MET A 199 21.66 10.09 -10.88
C MET A 199 20.72 11.26 -11.17
N TRP A 200 19.84 11.63 -10.24
CA TRP A 200 18.88 12.73 -10.42
C TRP A 200 19.16 13.92 -9.52
N ARG A 201 18.87 15.11 -10.05
CA ARG A 201 18.83 16.36 -9.29
C ARG A 201 17.38 16.78 -9.09
N GLY A 202 16.94 16.87 -7.84
CA GLY A 202 15.53 17.12 -7.49
C GLY A 202 14.96 18.38 -8.13
N GLU A 203 15.70 19.49 -8.14
CA GLU A 203 15.26 20.75 -8.77
C GLU A 203 15.02 20.59 -10.28
N LYS A 204 15.95 19.92 -10.99
CA LYS A 204 15.80 19.64 -12.43
C LYS A 204 14.58 18.76 -12.67
N LEU A 205 14.43 17.72 -11.86
CA LEU A 205 13.32 16.77 -11.94
C LEU A 205 11.96 17.47 -11.71
N GLN A 206 11.87 18.37 -10.73
CA GLN A 206 10.67 19.18 -10.52
C GLN A 206 10.33 20.00 -11.78
N ARG A 207 11.31 20.72 -12.35
CA ARG A 207 11.10 21.54 -13.55
C ARG A 207 10.63 20.71 -14.74
N GLU A 208 11.24 19.55 -14.97
CA GLU A 208 10.86 18.61 -16.04
C GLU A 208 9.43 18.10 -15.87
N MET A 209 9.01 17.83 -14.63
CA MET A 209 7.65 17.41 -14.30
C MET A 209 6.64 18.56 -14.45
N GLU A 210 6.98 19.77 -14.01
CA GLU A 210 6.14 20.95 -14.16
C GLU A 210 5.93 21.31 -15.65
N GLN A 211 6.95 21.15 -16.49
CA GLN A 211 6.82 21.28 -17.96
C GLN A 211 5.84 20.27 -18.58
N ARG A 212 5.64 19.11 -17.93
CA ARG A 212 4.66 18.09 -18.32
C ARG A 212 3.29 18.30 -17.67
N GLY A 213 3.09 19.41 -16.96
CA GLY A 213 1.83 19.71 -16.26
C GLY A 213 1.67 19.01 -14.90
N ILE A 214 2.75 18.43 -14.36
CA ILE A 214 2.73 17.75 -13.05
C ILE A 214 3.34 18.68 -12.00
N TYR A 215 2.48 19.33 -11.22
CA TYR A 215 2.92 20.26 -10.20
C TYR A 215 3.46 19.55 -8.96
N VAL A 216 4.62 19.94 -8.45
CA VAL A 216 5.21 19.28 -7.27
C VAL A 216 5.56 20.26 -6.17
N ARG A 217 5.28 19.84 -4.94
CA ARG A 217 5.76 20.44 -3.71
C ARG A 217 6.52 19.40 -2.92
N THR A 218 7.77 19.70 -2.60
CA THR A 218 8.67 18.82 -1.86
C THR A 218 9.21 19.52 -0.63
N ALA A 219 9.38 18.77 0.47
CA ALA A 219 10.12 19.23 1.64
C ALA A 219 11.65 19.15 1.44
N SER A 220 12.11 18.34 0.48
CA SER A 220 13.54 18.10 0.24
C SER A 220 13.84 17.79 -1.23
N TRP A 221 14.85 18.47 -1.78
CA TRP A 221 15.37 18.16 -3.12
C TRP A 221 16.01 16.78 -3.21
N SER A 222 16.68 16.34 -2.14
CA SER A 222 17.30 15.01 -2.10
C SER A 222 16.25 13.90 -1.97
N GLY A 223 15.16 14.15 -1.25
CA GLY A 223 14.01 13.24 -1.18
C GLY A 223 13.31 13.13 -2.53
N LEU A 224 13.11 14.26 -3.22
CA LEU A 224 12.53 14.26 -4.56
C LEU A 224 13.36 13.44 -5.56
N ALA A 225 14.69 13.57 -5.50
CA ALA A 225 15.59 12.78 -6.35
C ALA A 225 15.56 11.27 -6.06
N GLU A 226 15.29 10.85 -4.82
CA GLU A 226 15.13 9.42 -4.48
C GLU A 226 13.92 8.78 -5.14
N GLU A 227 12.91 9.59 -5.42
CA GLU A 227 11.58 9.20 -5.87
C GLU A 227 11.38 9.39 -7.38
N ALA A 228 12.46 9.68 -8.12
CA ALA A 228 12.44 9.83 -9.57
C ALA A 228 11.79 8.62 -10.26
N GLY A 229 11.00 8.86 -11.31
CA GLY A 229 10.26 7.83 -12.02
C GLY A 229 11.15 6.70 -12.53
N GLY A 230 12.34 7.04 -13.04
CA GLY A 230 13.34 6.06 -13.48
C GLY A 230 13.93 5.17 -12.38
N ALA A 231 13.65 5.44 -11.11
CA ALA A 231 14.04 4.57 -9.98
C ALA A 231 13.03 3.44 -9.71
N TYR A 232 11.92 3.43 -10.43
CA TYR A 232 10.81 2.49 -10.29
C TYR A 232 10.65 1.62 -11.55
N LYS A 233 10.01 0.46 -11.40
CA LYS A 233 9.56 -0.32 -12.57
C LYS A 233 8.43 0.42 -13.29
N ASP A 234 8.15 0.01 -14.52
CA ASP A 234 6.92 0.42 -15.18
C ASP A 234 5.71 -0.13 -14.40
N ILE A 235 4.79 0.77 -14.06
CA ILE A 235 3.57 0.41 -13.35
C ILE A 235 2.59 -0.32 -14.27
N ASP A 236 2.60 0.00 -15.57
CA ASP A 236 1.73 -0.61 -16.57
C ASP A 236 2.10 -2.10 -16.72
N GLU A 237 3.40 -2.44 -16.73
CA GLU A 237 3.88 -3.84 -16.73
C GLU A 237 3.48 -4.61 -15.47
N VAL A 238 3.59 -4.01 -14.28
CA VAL A 238 3.23 -4.67 -13.01
C VAL A 238 1.72 -4.97 -12.96
N VAL A 239 0.90 -4.03 -13.44
CA VAL A 239 -0.54 -4.20 -13.50
C VAL A 239 -0.92 -5.26 -14.54
N GLN A 240 -0.31 -5.24 -15.72
CA GLN A 240 -0.52 -6.24 -16.76
C GLN A 240 -0.15 -7.64 -16.27
N ALA A 241 0.98 -7.82 -15.59
CA ALA A 241 1.38 -9.10 -15.01
C ALA A 241 0.36 -9.59 -13.97
N SER A 242 -0.19 -8.70 -13.14
CA SER A 242 -1.19 -9.03 -12.13
C SER A 242 -2.54 -9.44 -12.74
N GLU A 243 -2.90 -8.84 -13.88
CA GLU A 243 -4.08 -9.21 -14.66
C GLU A 243 -3.91 -10.57 -15.35
N GLN A 244 -2.77 -10.77 -16.03
CA GLN A 244 -2.45 -12.02 -16.72
C GLN A 244 -2.37 -13.21 -15.78
N ALA A 245 -1.84 -13.01 -14.57
CA ALA A 245 -1.82 -14.02 -13.52
C ALA A 245 -3.22 -14.29 -12.91
N GLY A 246 -4.25 -13.52 -13.27
CA GLY A 246 -5.61 -13.72 -12.78
C GLY A 246 -5.78 -13.40 -11.29
N ILE A 247 -4.94 -12.53 -10.71
CA ILE A 247 -4.97 -12.23 -9.26
C ILE A 247 -5.64 -10.88 -8.93
N SER A 248 -5.81 -10.02 -9.93
CA SER A 248 -6.57 -8.76 -9.82
C SER A 248 -6.88 -8.19 -11.20
N LYS A 249 -7.95 -7.40 -11.32
CA LYS A 249 -8.40 -6.82 -12.59
C LYS A 249 -8.21 -5.29 -12.60
N PRO A 250 -7.59 -4.68 -13.63
CA PRO A 250 -7.54 -3.23 -13.82
C PRO A 250 -8.93 -2.62 -13.97
N VAL A 251 -9.15 -1.46 -13.35
CA VAL A 251 -10.42 -0.74 -13.39
C VAL A 251 -10.25 0.64 -13.98
N VAL A 252 -9.25 1.39 -13.49
CA VAL A 252 -8.92 2.71 -14.01
C VAL A 252 -7.46 3.03 -13.76
N ARG A 253 -6.83 3.72 -14.72
CA ARG A 253 -5.51 4.32 -14.63
C ARG A 253 -5.66 5.81 -14.31
N PHE A 254 -4.84 6.31 -13.40
CA PHE A 254 -4.79 7.72 -13.03
C PHE A 254 -3.47 8.33 -13.44
N LEU A 255 -3.52 9.54 -13.98
CA LEU A 255 -2.35 10.35 -14.27
C LEU A 255 -2.16 11.40 -13.16
N PRO A 256 -0.91 11.67 -12.74
CA PRO A 256 -0.67 12.67 -11.71
C PRO A 256 -0.77 14.07 -12.33
N VAL A 257 -1.49 14.96 -11.67
CA VAL A 257 -1.48 16.42 -11.96
C VAL A 257 -0.77 17.21 -10.87
N GLY A 258 -0.64 16.62 -9.68
CA GLY A 258 -0.07 17.27 -8.52
C GLY A 258 0.50 16.26 -7.52
N ASN A 259 1.68 16.54 -6.97
CA ASN A 259 2.30 15.73 -5.92
C ASN A 259 2.77 16.61 -4.75
N VAL A 260 2.41 16.21 -3.53
CA VAL A 260 3.01 16.73 -2.29
C VAL A 260 3.86 15.62 -1.68
N LYS A 261 5.15 15.88 -1.46
CA LYS A 261 6.12 14.93 -0.94
C LYS A 261 6.83 15.51 0.29
N GLY A 262 6.92 14.68 1.33
CA GLY A 262 7.64 14.99 2.56
C GLY A 262 9.08 14.52 2.53
#